data_AF-A0A6C0F5H1-F1
#
_entry.id   AF-A0A6C0F5H1-F1
#
_cell.length_a   1.000
_cell.length_b   1.000
_cell.length_c   1.000
_cell.angle_alpha   90.00
_cell.angle_beta   90.00
_cell.angle_gamma   90.00
#
_symmetry.space_group_name_H-M   'P 1'
#
loop_
_entity.id
_entity.type
_entity.pdbx_description
1 polymer ?
#
loop_
_entity_poly.entity_id
_entity_poly.type
_entity_poly.pdbx_seq_one_letter_code
_entity_poly.pdbx_strand_id
1 'polypeptide(L)'
;MHFSSFNIVLIYNYTPMIVKPLETIILGIVAGVLGGALGQSGAEIMVPGLLLLGIVSNFKTAAGTVLLTIIPPLSLMAIFVYWKRNQVQVWTSVILIVVYFFAAWVGAFFTKNVTDQTLEYVSGVYFILIGLFFLWNAYTGTYGQSNSNPHITNIHKEGFKNLVKHFPWQGNKE
;
A
#
# COMPACT_ATOMS: atom_id res chain seq x y z
N MET A 1 4.44 44.39 -39.15
CA MET A 1 5.05 43.69 -38.00
C MET A 1 4.05 43.65 -36.85
N HIS A 2 3.30 42.54 -36.70
CA HIS A 2 2.47 42.27 -35.51
C HIS A 2 2.42 40.76 -35.29
N PHE A 3 3.45 40.23 -34.62
CA PHE A 3 3.64 38.82 -34.27
C PHE A 3 3.74 38.63 -32.74
N SER A 4 3.02 39.42 -31.93
CA SER A 4 3.08 39.29 -30.47
C SER A 4 1.94 38.48 -29.85
N SER A 5 0.82 38.29 -30.57
CA SER A 5 -0.39 37.67 -29.97
C SER A 5 -0.44 36.14 -30.08
N PHE A 6 0.41 35.50 -30.89
CA PHE A 6 0.35 34.05 -31.12
C PHE A 6 1.09 33.24 -30.04
N ASN A 7 2.02 33.85 -29.30
CA ASN A 7 2.83 33.15 -28.30
C ASN A 7 2.17 33.10 -26.90
N ILE A 8 1.23 33.99 -26.59
CA ILE A 8 0.58 34.04 -25.27
C ILE A 8 -0.43 32.90 -25.07
N VAL A 9 -1.12 32.47 -26.14
CA VAL A 9 -2.10 31.38 -26.07
C VAL A 9 -1.43 30.00 -25.96
N LEU A 10 -0.22 29.85 -26.52
CA LEU A 10 0.56 28.61 -26.38
C LEU A 10 1.15 28.45 -24.98
N ILE A 11 1.48 29.53 -24.27
CA ILE A 11 2.02 29.46 -22.90
C ILE A 11 0.96 28.96 -21.90
N TYR A 12 -0.33 29.23 -22.11
CA TYR A 12 -1.39 28.69 -21.25
C TYR A 12 -1.74 27.22 -21.56
N ASN A 13 -1.55 26.79 -22.80
CA ASN A 13 -1.81 25.41 -23.24
C ASN A 13 -0.61 24.46 -23.09
N TYR A 14 0.52 24.99 -22.63
CA TYR A 14 1.62 24.24 -22.07
C TYR A 14 1.75 24.64 -20.60
N THR A 15 0.86 24.18 -19.71
CA THR A 15 1.30 24.06 -18.31
C THR A 15 2.41 23.01 -18.33
N PRO A 16 3.71 23.38 -18.20
CA PRO A 16 4.69 22.35 -17.93
C PRO A 16 4.23 21.66 -16.65
N MET A 17 4.56 20.39 -16.52
CA MET A 17 4.45 19.64 -15.30
C MET A 17 5.20 20.40 -14.20
N ILE A 18 4.56 21.40 -13.56
CA ILE A 18 5.11 22.12 -12.42
C ILE A 18 5.03 21.07 -11.33
N VAL A 19 6.12 20.32 -11.19
CA VAL A 19 6.40 19.56 -9.99
C VAL A 19 6.11 20.50 -8.83
N LYS A 20 5.30 20.05 -7.89
CA LYS A 20 4.97 20.75 -6.65
C LYS A 20 5.96 20.25 -5.59
N PRO A 21 7.22 20.74 -5.59
CA PRO A 21 8.30 20.09 -4.86
C PRO A 21 8.04 20.11 -3.37
N LEU A 22 7.51 21.23 -2.85
CA LEU A 22 7.25 21.39 -1.42
C LEU A 22 6.19 20.39 -0.94
N GLU A 23 5.09 20.29 -1.67
CA GLU A 23 3.97 19.38 -1.39
C GLU A 23 4.43 17.93 -1.51
N THR A 24 5.24 17.61 -2.51
CA THR A 24 5.79 16.27 -2.72
C THR A 24 6.76 15.89 -1.60
N ILE A 25 7.61 16.81 -1.13
CA ILE A 25 8.53 16.60 -0.02
C ILE A 25 7.74 16.38 1.27
N ILE A 26 6.76 17.23 1.58
CA ILE A 26 5.93 17.10 2.78
C ILE A 26 5.19 15.77 2.76
N LEU A 27 4.59 15.41 1.63
CA LEU A 27 3.89 14.14 1.46
C LEU A 27 4.84 12.95 1.66
N GLY A 28 6.04 13.00 1.09
CA GLY A 28 7.07 11.98 1.25
C GLY A 28 7.51 11.80 2.70
N ILE A 29 7.68 12.89 3.45
CA ILE A 29 8.02 12.85 4.88
C ILE A 29 6.89 12.20 5.68
N VAL A 30 5.65 12.66 5.49
CA VAL A 30 4.48 12.15 6.22
C VAL A 30 4.27 10.67 5.93
N ALA A 31 4.28 10.28 4.65
CA ALA A 31 4.09 8.89 4.25
C ALA A 31 5.26 8.00 4.69
N GLY A 32 6.50 8.51 4.70
CA GLY A 32 7.67 7.77 5.18
C GLY A 32 7.65 7.54 6.68
N VAL A 33 7.31 8.55 7.48
CA VAL A 33 7.19 8.43 8.95
C VAL A 33 6.07 7.46 9.32
N LEU A 34 4.89 7.63 8.73
CA LEU A 34 3.74 6.78 9.03
C LEU A 34 3.95 5.35 8.51
N GLY A 35 4.43 5.20 7.27
CA GLY A 35 4.75 3.89 6.70
C GLY A 35 5.80 3.14 7.54
N GLY A 36 6.91 3.79 7.88
CA GLY A 36 7.96 3.19 8.71
C GLY A 36 7.48 2.81 10.12
N ALA A 37 6.68 3.67 10.76
CA ALA A 37 6.14 3.43 12.10
C ALA A 37 5.11 2.29 12.13
N LEU A 38 4.26 2.21 11.09
CA LEU A 38 3.22 1.19 10.97
C LEU A 38 3.72 -0.12 10.33
N GLY A 39 4.94 -0.12 9.78
CA GLY A 39 5.47 -1.25 9.01
C GLY A 39 4.80 -1.43 7.64
N GLN A 40 4.20 -0.37 7.11
CA GLN A 40 3.58 -0.31 5.79
C GLN A 40 4.45 0.48 4.81
N SER A 41 4.26 0.29 3.50
CA SER A 41 5.08 0.95 2.48
C SER A 41 4.77 2.44 2.28
N GLY A 42 3.72 2.96 2.93
CA GLY A 42 3.27 4.35 2.80
C GLY A 42 2.50 4.63 1.51
N ALA A 43 2.31 3.61 0.66
CA ALA A 43 1.57 3.72 -0.61
C ALA A 43 0.15 4.25 -0.42
N GLU A 44 -0.50 3.78 0.63
CA GLU A 44 -1.89 4.05 1.00
C GLU A 44 -2.13 5.53 1.29
N ILE A 45 -1.07 6.25 1.70
CA ILE A 45 -1.08 7.69 1.97
C ILE A 45 -0.65 8.47 0.72
N MET A 46 0.36 7.98 0.00
CA MET A 46 0.92 8.69 -1.15
C MET A 46 -0.06 8.79 -2.32
N VAL A 47 -0.79 7.71 -2.67
CA VAL A 47 -1.74 7.73 -3.81
C VAL A 47 -2.83 8.81 -3.64
N PRO A 48 -3.61 8.82 -2.54
CA PRO A 48 -4.59 9.88 -2.33
C PRO A 48 -3.93 11.25 -2.13
N GLY A 49 -2.76 11.33 -1.47
CA GLY A 49 -2.04 12.58 -1.29
C GLY A 49 -1.62 13.23 -2.61
N LEU A 50 -1.11 12.44 -3.57
CA LEU A 50 -0.73 12.92 -4.91
C LEU A 50 -1.94 13.47 -5.68
N LEU A 51 -3.10 12.84 -5.55
CA LEU A 51 -4.35 13.26 -6.20
C LEU A 51 -4.94 14.51 -5.53
N LEU A 52 -5.06 14.51 -4.20
CA LEU A 52 -5.63 15.63 -3.43
C LEU A 52 -4.81 16.91 -3.54
N LEU A 53 -3.48 16.78 -3.56
CA LEU A 53 -2.58 17.92 -3.72
C LEU A 53 -2.45 18.35 -5.20
N GLY A 54 -3.10 17.64 -6.13
CA GLY A 54 -3.02 17.91 -7.57
C GLY A 54 -1.59 17.84 -8.09
N ILE A 55 -0.78 16.93 -7.54
CA ILE A 55 0.59 16.66 -7.99
C ILE A 55 0.55 15.80 -9.27
N VAL A 56 -0.42 14.89 -9.34
CA VAL A 56 -0.71 14.05 -10.51
C VAL A 56 -2.19 14.16 -10.87
N SER A 57 -2.51 13.91 -12.15
CA SER A 57 -3.84 14.20 -12.70
C SER A 57 -4.82 13.03 -12.66
N ASN A 58 -4.35 11.80 -12.50
CA ASN A 58 -5.20 10.61 -12.59
C ASN A 58 -4.67 9.47 -11.71
N PHE A 59 -5.57 8.53 -11.38
CA PHE A 59 -5.30 7.47 -10.41
C PHE A 59 -4.20 6.53 -10.88
N LYS A 60 -4.20 6.14 -12.16
CA LYS A 60 -3.19 5.22 -12.72
C LYS A 60 -1.78 5.82 -12.66
N THR A 61 -1.64 7.10 -12.97
CA THR A 61 -0.36 7.82 -12.85
C THR A 61 0.06 7.89 -11.38
N ALA A 62 -0.84 8.22 -10.46
CA ALA A 62 -0.55 8.22 -9.02
C ALA A 62 -0.01 6.86 -8.55
N ALA A 63 -0.71 5.78 -8.89
CA ALA A 63 -0.33 4.42 -8.53
C ALA A 63 1.03 4.02 -9.13
N GLY A 64 1.26 4.31 -10.42
CA GLY A 64 2.54 4.06 -11.08
C GLY A 64 3.71 4.83 -10.46
N THR A 65 3.51 6.11 -10.16
CA THR A 65 4.51 6.95 -9.48
C THR A 65 4.86 6.38 -8.10
N VAL A 66 3.86 5.96 -7.33
CA VAL A 66 4.07 5.37 -5.99
C VAL A 66 4.79 4.02 -6.08
N LEU A 67 4.46 3.18 -7.06
CA LEU A 67 5.19 1.92 -7.29
C LEU A 67 6.68 2.17 -7.58
N LEU A 68 7.00 3.15 -8.42
CA LEU A 68 8.39 3.56 -8.67
C LEU A 68 9.07 4.10 -7.40
N THR A 69 8.31 4.75 -6.53
CA THR A 69 8.82 5.35 -5.29
C THR A 69 9.22 4.26 -4.28
N ILE A 70 8.46 3.16 -4.19
CA ILE A 70 8.63 2.10 -3.18
C ILE A 70 9.75 1.10 -3.52
N ILE A 71 9.92 0.75 -4.80
CA ILE A 71 10.78 -0.37 -5.23
C ILE A 71 12.31 -0.11 -5.08
N PRO A 72 12.88 1.11 -5.23
CA PRO A 72 14.34 1.28 -5.15
C PRO A 72 14.93 1.72 -3.79
N PRO A 73 14.40 2.70 -3.00
CA PRO A 73 15.04 3.13 -1.73
C PRO A 73 14.18 3.10 -0.45
N LEU A 74 12.85 3.19 -0.53
CA LEU A 74 12.02 3.54 0.63
C LEU A 74 11.96 2.46 1.71
N SER A 75 11.87 1.21 1.31
CA SER A 75 11.74 0.11 2.28
C SER A 75 13.08 -0.26 2.92
N LEU A 76 14.22 0.13 2.35
CA LEU A 76 15.55 -0.29 2.83
C LEU A 76 15.86 0.22 4.24
N MET A 77 15.57 1.49 4.52
CA MET A 77 15.87 2.08 5.84
C MET A 77 14.96 1.51 6.93
N ALA A 78 13.68 1.31 6.62
CA ALA A 78 12.76 0.63 7.52
C ALA A 78 13.24 -0.81 7.80
N ILE A 79 13.51 -1.59 6.75
CA ILE A 79 14.00 -2.97 6.87
C ILE A 79 15.26 -3.01 7.72
N PHE A 80 16.20 -2.07 7.57
CA PHE A 80 17.42 -2.05 8.38
C PHE A 80 17.13 -1.94 9.89
N VAL A 81 16.15 -1.09 10.27
CA VAL A 81 15.73 -0.96 11.67
C VAL A 81 15.05 -2.24 12.17
N TYR A 82 14.14 -2.83 11.40
CA TYR A 82 13.48 -4.10 11.75
C TYR A 82 14.47 -5.27 11.80
N TRP A 83 15.47 -5.27 10.92
CA TRP A 83 16.53 -6.27 10.86
C TRP A 83 17.39 -6.23 12.12
N LYS A 84 17.81 -5.03 12.56
CA LYS A 84 18.53 -4.85 13.82
C LYS A 84 17.74 -5.33 15.04
N ARG A 85 16.42 -5.37 14.95
CA ARG A 85 15.51 -5.86 16.01
C ARG A 85 15.18 -7.35 15.89
N ASN A 86 15.79 -8.08 14.95
CA ASN A 86 15.46 -9.48 14.64
C ASN A 86 13.98 -9.71 14.28
N GLN A 87 13.32 -8.71 13.69
CA GLN A 87 11.89 -8.73 13.35
C GLN A 87 11.64 -9.05 11.88
N VAL A 88 12.60 -9.67 11.18
CA VAL A 88 12.53 -9.95 9.75
C VAL A 88 12.66 -11.46 9.50
N GLN A 89 11.65 -12.07 8.89
CA GLN A 89 11.68 -13.47 8.47
C GLN A 89 12.14 -13.58 7.01
N VAL A 90 13.45 -13.74 6.82
CA VAL A 90 14.11 -13.65 5.50
C VAL A 90 13.53 -14.63 4.48
N TRP A 91 13.37 -15.90 4.84
CA TRP A 91 12.89 -16.94 3.91
C TRP A 91 11.46 -16.68 3.44
N THR A 92 10.56 -16.30 4.36
CA THR A 92 9.19 -15.92 4.04
C THR A 92 9.17 -14.72 3.10
N SER A 93 10.00 -13.70 3.37
CA SER A 93 10.09 -12.51 2.53
C SER A 93 10.61 -12.82 1.12
N VAL A 94 11.59 -13.71 0.96
CA VAL A 94 12.12 -14.08 -0.37
C VAL A 94 11.06 -14.75 -1.23
N ILE A 95 10.31 -15.70 -0.67
CA ILE A 95 9.21 -16.36 -1.38
C ILE A 95 8.15 -15.33 -1.78
N LEU A 96 7.77 -14.45 -0.85
CA LEU A 96 6.81 -13.38 -1.13
C LEU A 96 7.29 -12.45 -2.25
N ILE A 97 8.55 -12.04 -2.25
CA ILE A 97 9.12 -11.18 -3.30
C ILE A 97 8.96 -11.84 -4.68
N VAL A 98 9.33 -13.12 -4.81
CA VAL A 98 9.27 -13.84 -6.09
C VAL A 98 7.82 -13.96 -6.56
N VAL A 99 6.92 -14.45 -5.70
CA VAL A 99 5.51 -14.64 -6.06
C VAL A 99 4.84 -13.30 -6.36
N TYR A 100 5.09 -12.29 -5.53
CA TYR A 100 4.56 -10.94 -5.72
C TYR A 100 5.04 -10.31 -7.01
N PHE A 101 6.30 -10.48 -7.39
CA PHE A 101 6.84 -9.92 -8.63
C PHE A 101 6.05 -10.37 -9.85
N PHE A 102 5.81 -11.68 -9.99
CA PHE A 102 5.02 -12.23 -11.10
C PHE A 102 3.54 -11.88 -10.99
N ALA A 103 2.96 -11.96 -9.79
CA ALA A 103 1.54 -11.67 -9.58
C ALA A 103 1.22 -10.18 -9.83
N ALA A 104 2.08 -9.27 -9.38
CA ALA A 104 1.93 -7.83 -9.60
C ALA A 104 2.06 -7.46 -11.07
N TRP A 105 2.96 -8.12 -11.82
CA TRP A 105 3.08 -7.96 -13.27
C TRP A 105 1.79 -8.33 -13.99
N VAL A 106 1.22 -9.51 -13.66
CA VAL A 106 -0.07 -9.95 -14.20
C VAL A 106 -1.21 -9.02 -13.78
N GLY A 107 -1.24 -8.59 -12.52
CA GLY A 107 -2.22 -7.64 -12.00
C GLY A 107 -2.20 -6.30 -12.75
N ALA A 108 -1.01 -5.78 -13.05
CA ALA A 108 -0.84 -4.55 -13.82
C ALA A 108 -1.36 -4.66 -15.26
N PHE A 109 -1.35 -5.85 -15.87
CA PHE A 109 -1.98 -6.03 -17.19
C PHE A 109 -3.51 -5.91 -17.14
N PHE A 110 -4.15 -6.42 -16.09
CA PHE A 110 -5.60 -6.36 -15.97
C PHE A 110 -6.13 -4.93 -15.82
N THR A 111 -5.34 -3.99 -15.30
CA THR A 111 -5.77 -2.59 -15.11
C THR A 111 -5.82 -1.77 -16.40
N LYS A 112 -5.27 -2.29 -17.53
CA LYS A 112 -5.22 -1.57 -18.81
C LYS A 112 -6.61 -1.14 -19.29
N ASN A 113 -7.60 -2.02 -19.18
CA ASN A 113 -8.97 -1.81 -19.69
C ASN A 113 -9.96 -1.34 -18.61
N VAL A 114 -9.49 -1.14 -17.38
CA VAL A 114 -10.32 -0.73 -16.24
C VAL A 114 -10.31 0.78 -16.10
N THR A 115 -11.45 1.40 -15.80
CA THR A 115 -11.52 2.85 -15.58
C THR A 115 -10.90 3.24 -14.23
N ASP A 116 -10.35 4.45 -14.13
CA ASP A 116 -9.75 4.97 -12.89
C ASP A 116 -10.76 4.95 -11.73
N GLN A 117 -12.00 5.32 -12.00
CA GLN A 117 -13.09 5.26 -11.02
C GLN A 117 -13.30 3.85 -10.44
N THR A 118 -13.22 2.81 -11.27
CA THR A 118 -13.37 1.43 -10.78
C THR A 118 -12.19 1.03 -9.90
N LEU A 119 -10.97 1.43 -10.27
CA LEU A 119 -9.78 1.18 -9.46
C LEU A 119 -9.88 1.88 -8.11
N GLU A 120 -10.35 3.13 -8.09
CA GLU A 120 -10.57 3.89 -6.85
C GLU A 120 -11.60 3.21 -5.94
N TYR A 121 -12.74 2.75 -6.46
CA TYR A 121 -13.73 2.02 -5.66
C TYR A 121 -13.16 0.72 -5.09
N VAL A 122 -12.46 -0.07 -5.91
CA VAL A 122 -11.85 -1.33 -5.47
C VAL A 122 -10.79 -1.06 -4.40
N SER A 123 -9.94 -0.05 -4.58
CA SER A 123 -8.96 0.37 -3.59
C SER A 123 -9.62 0.83 -2.28
N GLY A 124 -10.72 1.58 -2.36
CA GLY A 124 -11.48 2.01 -1.19
C GLY A 124 -12.04 0.83 -0.39
N VAL A 125 -12.71 -0.12 -1.07
CA VAL A 125 -13.23 -1.34 -0.44
C VAL A 125 -12.08 -2.15 0.18
N TYR A 126 -10.97 -2.31 -0.54
CA TYR A 126 -9.77 -3.00 -0.07
C TYR A 126 -9.21 -2.38 1.23
N PHE A 127 -9.10 -1.05 1.31
CA PHE A 127 -8.62 -0.38 2.52
C PHE A 127 -9.59 -0.50 3.69
N ILE A 128 -10.91 -0.47 3.45
CA ILE A 128 -11.91 -0.71 4.50
C ILE A 128 -11.73 -2.11 5.08
N LEU A 129 -11.59 -3.14 4.23
CA LEU A 129 -11.42 -4.52 4.69
C LEU A 129 -10.15 -4.68 5.54
N ILE A 130 -9.03 -4.10 5.11
CA ILE A 130 -7.79 -4.11 5.88
C ILE A 130 -7.95 -3.37 7.21
N GLY A 131 -8.59 -2.19 7.20
CA GLY A 131 -8.86 -1.41 8.40
C GLY A 131 -9.69 -2.20 9.41
N LEU A 132 -10.77 -2.85 8.95
CA LEU A 132 -11.60 -3.71 9.78
C LEU A 132 -10.81 -4.89 10.36
N PHE A 133 -9.94 -5.52 9.58
CA PHE A 133 -9.07 -6.59 10.07
C PHE A 133 -8.14 -6.10 11.19
N PHE A 134 -7.49 -4.94 11.03
CA PHE A 134 -6.62 -4.39 12.07
C PHE A 134 -7.40 -4.01 13.34
N LEU A 135 -8.59 -3.41 13.20
CA LEU A 135 -9.46 -3.09 14.33
C LEU A 135 -9.90 -4.35 15.08
N TRP A 136 -10.30 -5.39 14.34
CA TRP A 136 -10.68 -6.67 14.93
C TRP A 136 -9.50 -7.35 15.64
N ASN A 137 -8.30 -7.33 15.03
CA ASN A 137 -7.10 -7.86 15.67
C ASN A 137 -6.72 -7.06 16.93
N ALA A 138 -6.85 -5.74 16.91
CA ALA A 138 -6.59 -4.89 18.06
C ALA A 138 -7.59 -5.16 19.20
N TYR A 139 -8.86 -5.40 18.87
CA TYR A 139 -9.90 -5.76 19.84
C TYR A 139 -9.70 -7.16 20.43
N THR A 140 -9.34 -8.15 19.61
CA THR A 140 -9.19 -9.55 20.03
C THR A 140 -7.82 -9.90 20.62
N GLY A 141 -6.78 -9.12 20.31
CA GLY A 141 -5.41 -9.40 20.72
C GLY A 141 -4.80 -10.67 20.10
N THR A 142 -5.40 -11.19 19.02
CA THR A 142 -5.07 -12.51 18.44
C THR A 142 -3.61 -12.66 18.05
N TYR A 143 -2.97 -11.60 17.53
CA TYR A 143 -1.59 -11.62 17.05
C TYR A 143 -0.61 -10.71 17.83
N GLY A 144 -1.03 -10.11 18.94
CA GLY A 144 -0.18 -9.27 19.79
C GLY A 144 0.55 -10.11 20.85
N GLN A 145 1.87 -9.96 20.95
CA GLN A 145 2.65 -10.63 22.01
C GLN A 145 2.32 -10.07 23.40
N SER A 146 2.50 -10.79 24.52
CA SER A 146 2.60 -12.23 24.84
C SER A 146 2.78 -12.39 26.38
N ASN A 147 2.40 -11.40 27.21
CA ASN A 147 2.85 -11.35 28.61
C ASN A 147 1.75 -11.06 29.65
N SER A 148 0.49 -11.47 29.42
CA SER A 148 -0.55 -11.35 30.46
C SER A 148 -1.41 -12.59 30.68
N ASN A 149 -1.31 -13.66 29.88
CA ASN A 149 -2.02 -14.91 30.17
C ASN A 149 -1.35 -16.15 29.53
N PRO A 150 -0.88 -17.14 30.34
CA PRO A 150 -0.24 -18.36 29.82
C PRO A 150 -1.18 -19.29 29.04
N HIS A 151 -2.48 -19.04 29.03
CA HIS A 151 -3.48 -19.82 28.29
C HIS A 151 -3.61 -19.48 26.79
N ILE A 152 -2.95 -18.42 26.28
CA ILE A 152 -3.11 -17.92 24.88
C ILE A 152 -2.04 -18.51 23.92
N THR A 153 -1.17 -19.38 24.40
CA THR A 153 -0.03 -19.93 23.63
C THR A 153 -0.42 -20.79 22.41
N ASN A 154 -1.67 -21.25 22.32
CA ASN A 154 -2.12 -22.15 21.24
C ASN A 154 -2.81 -21.46 20.04
N ILE A 155 -3.11 -20.16 20.12
CA ILE A 155 -3.86 -19.47 19.06
C ILE A 155 -2.99 -19.20 17.82
N HIS A 156 -1.70 -18.90 18.02
CA HIS A 156 -0.78 -18.50 16.94
C HIS A 156 -0.44 -19.63 15.94
N LYS A 157 -0.49 -20.90 16.34
CA LYS A 157 -0.23 -22.03 15.42
C LYS A 157 -1.45 -22.48 14.62
N GLU A 158 -2.65 -22.10 15.05
CA GLU A 158 -3.92 -22.61 14.50
C GLU A 158 -4.82 -21.50 13.93
N GLY A 159 -4.36 -20.23 13.85
CA GLY A 159 -5.21 -19.09 13.47
C GLY A 159 -6.04 -19.29 12.19
N PHE A 160 -5.45 -19.80 11.11
CA PHE A 160 -6.19 -20.13 9.89
C PHE A 160 -7.05 -21.40 10.05
N LYS A 161 -6.55 -22.43 10.73
CA LYS A 161 -7.29 -23.68 10.99
C LYS A 161 -8.54 -23.46 11.85
N ASN A 162 -8.49 -22.55 12.81
CA ASN A 162 -9.63 -22.22 13.67
C ASN A 162 -10.71 -21.40 12.94
N LEU A 163 -10.31 -20.54 11.98
CA LEU A 163 -11.24 -19.87 11.08
C LEU A 163 -11.96 -20.86 10.17
N VAL A 164 -11.25 -21.85 9.63
CA VAL A 164 -11.83 -22.90 8.76
C VAL A 164 -12.70 -23.90 9.54
N LYS A 165 -12.42 -24.16 10.83
CA LYS A 165 -13.23 -25.06 11.67
C LYS A 165 -14.64 -24.52 11.99
N HIS A 166 -14.84 -23.20 11.96
CA HIS A 166 -16.16 -22.59 12.22
C HIS A 166 -16.99 -22.37 10.94
N PHE A 167 -16.47 -22.77 9.77
CA PHE A 167 -17.26 -22.75 8.54
C PHE A 167 -18.26 -23.93 8.53
N PRO A 168 -19.55 -23.69 8.26
CA PRO A 168 -20.62 -24.69 8.33
C PRO A 168 -20.52 -25.80 7.27
N TRP A 169 -19.46 -25.82 6.46
CA TRP A 169 -19.22 -26.81 5.41
C TRP A 169 -18.06 -27.74 5.79
N GLN A 170 -18.10 -28.35 6.97
CA GLN A 170 -17.35 -29.58 7.23
C GLN A 170 -18.35 -30.74 7.15
N GLY A 171 -18.55 -31.22 5.92
CA GLY A 171 -19.32 -32.42 5.66
C GLY A 171 -18.71 -33.60 6.43
N ASN A 172 -19.56 -34.24 7.22
CA ASN A 172 -19.30 -35.46 7.96
C ASN A 172 -18.54 -36.46 7.06
N LYS A 173 -17.27 -36.72 7.37
CA LYS A 173 -16.57 -37.89 6.88
C LYS A 173 -16.42 -38.82 8.07
N GLU A 174 -17.34 -39.78 8.11
CA GLU A 174 -17.26 -41.01 8.90
C GLU A 174 -15.96 -41.77 8.61
#